data_AF-A0A8T2U6F5-F1
#
_entry.id   AF-A0A8T2U6F5-F1
#
_cell.length_a   1.000
_cell.length_b   1.000
_cell.length_c   1.000
_cell.angle_alpha   90.00
_cell.angle_beta   90.00
_cell.angle_gamma   90.00
#
_symmetry.space_group_name_H-M   'P 1'
#
loop_
_entity.id
_entity.type
_entity.pdbx_description
1 polymer ?
#
loop_
_entity_poly.entity_id
_entity_poly.type
_entity_poly.pdbx_seq_one_letter_code
_entity_poly.pdbx_strand_id
1 'polypeptide(L)'
;MYAKCSSLMDAKVTFENSQKDDPASWGAIINGYFQQGLVKDGFHLFDIMKMKGPIPHIGVWNVVLAGCVLNEMECWPFTLFKQMEDEGILPDSTTFTHLVKACWCSMNLEHGRVLNSLIVEDGFDRHKFVGNSLIDMYTKFGKLEDAHYVFLHLDKTDAVSWNTLIEGYAQHQRGEEAILQYRLMCLNGFKPDKVTILSVLKASAIILAVEEGMLIHATAITINCESDGSVGSSLIDMYARCGLLNEASKVFERFKEVKAAWNSMISGLACNGTYSLGAYPLMRSYGIEPDRLTYLCLLSACSHLGLVDEGRNHFVTMTEHWKMKPTVEHYGCMVDLWGRVGSLKEAHQVLMSSPWKKSSVVSWFALMHHSQVHGRFDLAKLCLDQIVWILGCKNESGYRLMASFFCDTRLHDHFDGVRSCNLDAKWRIPGHALIEAQGRIHTFVVGDKTHEESQAVYLKLKILSSSLRYQGYVPHTSMLMQRLPHISEQGSFSDAADYALPQEFNFTVREHWSSTLFNLSVVS
;
A
#
# COMPACT_ATOMS: atom_id res chain seq x y z
N MET A 1 28.09 -31.96 -4.42
CA MET A 1 27.97 -32.92 -3.29
C MET A 1 26.76 -32.67 -2.38
N TYR A 2 26.23 -31.44 -2.26
CA TYR A 2 25.05 -31.15 -1.42
C TYR A 2 23.71 -31.70 -1.89
N ALA A 3 23.56 -32.08 -3.16
CA ALA A 3 22.36 -32.77 -3.65
C ALA A 3 22.14 -34.16 -3.02
N LYS A 4 23.10 -34.68 -2.23
CA LYS A 4 23.04 -36.00 -1.56
C LYS A 4 23.02 -35.95 -0.02
N CYS A 5 23.12 -34.78 0.62
CA CYS A 5 23.20 -34.69 2.08
C CYS A 5 21.87 -34.18 2.66
N SER A 6 21.16 -35.05 3.38
CA SER A 6 19.88 -34.76 4.06
C SER A 6 20.02 -34.04 5.41
N SER A 7 21.25 -33.89 5.93
CA SER A 7 21.55 -33.25 7.22
C SER A 7 22.86 -32.46 7.16
N LEU A 8 22.91 -31.31 7.88
CA LEU A 8 24.14 -30.52 8.04
C LEU A 8 25.27 -31.32 8.72
N MET A 9 24.90 -32.29 9.56
CA MET A 9 25.87 -33.14 10.25
C MET A 9 26.61 -34.07 9.27
N ASP A 10 25.88 -34.65 8.31
CA ASP A 10 26.47 -35.48 7.26
C ASP A 10 27.33 -34.64 6.32
N ALA A 11 26.89 -33.42 6.01
CA ALA A 11 27.66 -32.48 5.21
C ALA A 11 28.99 -32.10 5.89
N LYS A 12 28.97 -31.88 7.22
CA LYS A 12 30.18 -31.61 8.01
C LYS A 12 31.18 -32.77 7.98
N VAL A 13 30.71 -34.00 8.22
CA VAL A 13 31.58 -35.20 8.18
C VAL A 13 32.18 -35.39 6.79
N THR A 14 31.38 -35.19 5.74
CA THR A 14 31.85 -35.31 4.35
C THR A 14 32.88 -34.22 4.02
N PHE A 15 32.67 -33.00 4.50
CA PHE A 15 33.59 -31.88 4.33
C PHE A 15 34.92 -32.10 5.06
N GLU A 16 34.88 -32.61 6.29
CA GLU A 16 36.07 -32.94 7.08
C GLU A 16 36.93 -34.05 6.43
N ASN A 17 36.28 -35.00 5.76
CA ASN A 17 36.93 -36.12 5.06
C ASN A 17 37.37 -35.80 3.61
N SER A 18 37.03 -34.62 3.08
CA SER A 18 37.36 -34.21 1.72
C SER A 18 38.72 -33.46 1.64
N GLN A 19 39.35 -33.45 0.46
CA GLN A 19 40.47 -32.56 0.18
C GLN A 19 39.95 -31.11 0.15
N LYS A 20 40.33 -30.30 1.14
CA LYS A 20 39.77 -28.96 1.43
C LYS A 20 40.29 -27.85 0.49
N ASP A 21 40.63 -28.22 -0.74
CA ASP A 21 41.36 -27.35 -1.67
C ASP A 21 40.41 -26.53 -2.58
N ASP A 22 39.12 -26.88 -2.60
CA ASP A 22 38.12 -26.23 -3.46
C ASP A 22 37.26 -25.20 -2.69
N PRO A 23 37.31 -23.90 -3.05
CA PRO A 23 36.44 -22.86 -2.51
C PRO A 23 34.93 -23.13 -2.60
N ALA A 24 34.45 -23.84 -3.62
CA ALA A 24 33.01 -24.10 -3.77
C ALA A 24 32.47 -25.04 -2.68
N SER A 25 33.29 -26.01 -2.26
CA SER A 25 32.99 -26.90 -1.15
C SER A 25 32.89 -26.15 0.19
N TRP A 26 33.77 -25.17 0.41
CA TRP A 26 33.68 -24.23 1.54
C TRP A 26 32.41 -23.38 1.50
N GLY A 27 32.10 -22.77 0.35
CA GLY A 27 30.88 -21.99 0.17
C GLY A 27 29.62 -22.81 0.47
N ALA A 28 29.58 -24.08 0.03
CA ALA A 28 28.41 -24.93 0.27
C ALA A 28 28.20 -25.27 1.76
N ILE A 29 29.26 -25.59 2.51
CA ILE A 29 29.15 -25.86 3.95
C ILE A 29 28.75 -24.60 4.73
N ILE A 30 29.35 -23.46 4.40
CA ILE A 30 29.02 -22.16 5.01
C ILE A 30 27.55 -21.81 4.78
N ASN A 31 27.04 -21.97 3.54
CA ASN A 31 25.62 -21.74 3.23
C ASN A 31 24.71 -22.64 4.07
N GLY A 32 25.07 -23.91 4.26
CA GLY A 32 24.32 -24.85 5.10
C GLY A 32 24.15 -24.38 6.54
N TYR A 33 25.18 -23.78 7.13
CA TYR A 33 25.11 -23.19 8.47
C TYR A 33 24.18 -21.97 8.52
N PHE A 34 24.28 -21.06 7.55
CA PHE A 34 23.39 -19.89 7.48
C PHE A 34 21.92 -20.25 7.29
N GLN A 35 21.62 -21.29 6.49
CA GLN A 35 20.26 -21.78 6.28
C GLN A 35 19.61 -22.33 7.57
N GLN A 36 20.41 -22.77 8.53
CA GLN A 36 19.92 -23.26 9.84
C GLN A 36 19.91 -22.18 10.94
N GLY A 37 20.27 -20.94 10.61
CA GLY A 37 20.39 -19.86 11.60
C GLY A 37 21.63 -19.93 12.49
N LEU A 38 22.58 -20.84 12.18
CA LEU A 38 23.84 -20.99 12.92
C LEU A 38 24.89 -20.00 12.42
N VAL A 39 24.55 -18.70 12.52
CA VAL A 39 25.31 -17.58 11.96
C VAL A 39 26.76 -17.56 12.44
N LYS A 40 27.00 -17.75 13.74
CA LYS A 40 28.35 -17.71 14.34
C LYS A 40 29.27 -18.79 13.78
N ASP A 41 28.74 -20.00 13.62
CA ASP A 41 29.51 -21.13 13.09
C ASP A 41 29.80 -20.95 11.59
N GLY A 42 28.85 -20.36 10.85
CA GLY A 42 29.04 -19.98 9.44
C GLY A 42 30.21 -19.01 9.26
N PHE A 43 30.27 -17.93 10.07
CA PHE A 43 31.41 -17.01 10.06
C PHE A 43 32.71 -17.65 10.53
N HIS A 44 32.66 -18.47 11.57
CA HIS A 44 33.84 -19.17 12.06
C HIS A 44 34.47 -20.04 10.97
N LEU A 45 33.65 -20.74 10.17
CA LEU A 45 34.14 -21.51 9.03
C LEU A 45 34.70 -20.62 7.91
N PHE A 46 34.09 -19.46 7.67
CA PHE A 46 34.63 -18.49 6.71
C PHE A 46 36.00 -17.96 7.15
N ASP A 47 36.18 -17.65 8.43
CA ASP A 47 37.47 -17.21 8.99
C ASP A 47 38.53 -18.32 8.89
N ILE A 48 38.16 -19.57 9.21
CA ILE A 48 39.07 -20.73 9.05
C ILE A 48 39.49 -20.88 7.58
N MET A 49 38.55 -20.72 6.64
CA MET A 49 38.86 -20.76 5.21
C MET A 49 39.90 -19.71 4.84
N LYS A 50 39.74 -18.48 5.32
CA LYS A 50 40.67 -17.38 5.04
C LYS A 50 42.06 -17.60 5.64
N MET A 51 42.15 -18.23 6.81
CA MET A 51 43.42 -18.47 7.50
C MET A 51 44.17 -19.72 7.00
N LYS A 52 43.44 -20.78 6.65
CA LYS A 52 44.02 -22.12 6.42
C LYS A 52 43.55 -22.81 5.14
N GLY A 53 42.55 -22.25 4.48
CA GLY A 53 41.95 -22.78 3.26
C GLY A 53 42.36 -22.00 2.01
N PRO A 54 41.70 -22.25 0.87
CA PRO A 54 41.94 -21.53 -0.36
C PRO A 54 41.39 -20.09 -0.28
N ILE A 55 41.93 -19.19 -1.09
CA ILE A 55 41.49 -17.79 -1.15
C ILE A 55 40.00 -17.74 -1.53
N PRO A 56 39.14 -17.04 -0.78
CA PRO A 56 37.72 -16.93 -1.12
C PRO A 56 37.55 -16.15 -2.43
N HIS A 57 37.04 -16.82 -3.44
CA HIS A 57 36.55 -16.16 -4.65
C HIS A 57 35.15 -15.58 -4.42
N ILE A 58 34.70 -14.74 -5.35
CA ILE A 58 33.42 -14.02 -5.28
C ILE A 58 32.19 -14.88 -4.94
N GLY A 59 32.16 -16.14 -5.37
CA GLY A 59 31.06 -17.06 -5.06
C GLY A 59 30.90 -17.32 -3.57
N VAL A 60 32.01 -17.43 -2.81
CA VAL A 60 31.96 -17.64 -1.35
C VAL A 60 31.54 -16.35 -0.64
N TRP A 61 32.03 -15.19 -1.09
CA TRP A 61 31.58 -13.90 -0.57
C TRP A 61 30.08 -13.70 -0.76
N ASN A 62 29.56 -13.99 -1.95
CA ASN A 62 28.13 -13.93 -2.24
C ASN A 62 27.31 -14.88 -1.36
N VAL A 63 27.83 -16.06 -1.00
CA VAL A 63 27.18 -16.95 -0.03
C VAL A 63 27.12 -16.33 1.37
N VAL A 64 28.22 -15.76 1.86
CA VAL A 64 28.25 -15.15 3.20
C VAL A 64 27.33 -13.93 3.26
N LEU A 65 27.33 -13.09 2.20
CA LEU A 65 26.40 -11.97 2.06
C LEU A 65 24.94 -12.44 2.06
N ALA A 66 24.61 -13.47 1.26
CA ALA A 66 23.28 -14.06 1.23
C ALA A 66 22.86 -14.58 2.62
N GLY A 67 23.78 -15.23 3.33
CA GLY A 67 23.58 -15.72 4.69
C GLY A 67 23.30 -14.61 5.69
N CYS A 68 23.97 -13.47 5.58
CA CYS A 68 23.70 -12.29 6.42
C CYS A 68 22.31 -11.72 6.16
N VAL A 69 21.91 -11.60 4.89
CA VAL A 69 20.59 -11.10 4.50
C VAL A 69 19.48 -12.06 4.96
N LEU A 70 19.69 -13.37 4.83
CA LEU A 70 18.76 -14.39 5.29
C LEU A 70 18.50 -14.32 6.79
N ASN A 71 19.54 -13.98 7.57
CA ASN A 71 19.49 -13.89 9.02
C ASN A 71 19.28 -12.45 9.53
N GLU A 72 18.78 -11.56 8.67
CA GLU A 72 18.39 -10.18 8.99
C GLU A 72 19.48 -9.36 9.71
N MET A 73 20.74 -9.57 9.34
CA MET A 73 21.85 -8.84 9.93
C MET A 73 22.00 -7.45 9.29
N GLU A 74 21.65 -6.40 10.02
CA GLU A 74 21.47 -5.05 9.48
C GLU A 74 22.75 -4.41 8.88
N CYS A 75 23.89 -4.47 9.57
CA CYS A 75 25.12 -3.77 9.15
C CYS A 75 26.19 -4.67 8.52
N TRP A 76 26.16 -5.97 8.82
CA TRP A 76 27.18 -6.92 8.40
C TRP A 76 27.37 -7.06 6.89
N PRO A 77 26.31 -7.05 6.05
CA PRO A 77 26.48 -7.11 4.59
C PRO A 77 27.39 -6.01 4.03
N PHE A 78 27.26 -4.78 4.53
CA PHE A 78 28.09 -3.66 4.07
C PHE A 78 29.52 -3.73 4.60
N THR A 79 29.72 -4.22 5.83
CA THR A 79 31.05 -4.47 6.38
C THR A 79 31.79 -5.55 5.59
N LEU A 80 31.09 -6.64 5.23
CA LEU A 80 31.64 -7.72 4.42
C LEU A 80 31.95 -7.27 3.00
N PHE A 81 31.10 -6.45 2.40
CA PHE A 81 31.35 -5.86 1.10
C PHE A 81 32.64 -5.05 1.09
N LYS A 82 32.83 -4.16 2.07
CA LYS A 82 34.07 -3.39 2.20
C LYS A 82 35.29 -4.30 2.39
N GLN A 83 35.17 -5.36 3.20
CA GLN A 83 36.25 -6.32 3.39
C GLN A 83 36.60 -7.08 2.09
N MET A 84 35.59 -7.41 1.28
CA MET A 84 35.76 -8.04 -0.03
C MET A 84 36.54 -7.12 -0.98
N GLU A 85 36.20 -5.82 -1.00
CA GLU A 85 36.91 -4.81 -1.79
C GLU A 85 38.35 -4.59 -1.30
N ASP A 86 38.56 -4.50 0.01
CA ASP A 86 39.89 -4.36 0.63
C ASP A 86 40.80 -5.58 0.30
N GLU A 87 40.21 -6.75 0.05
CA GLU A 87 40.90 -7.96 -0.40
C GLU A 87 41.04 -8.06 -1.93
N GLY A 88 40.65 -7.00 -2.66
CA GLY A 88 40.82 -6.90 -4.11
C GLY A 88 39.87 -7.78 -4.92
N ILE A 89 38.79 -8.27 -4.31
CA ILE A 89 37.76 -9.06 -4.99
C ILE A 89 36.69 -8.11 -5.53
N LEU A 90 36.54 -8.06 -6.85
CA LEU A 90 35.57 -7.19 -7.51
C LEU A 90 34.13 -7.72 -7.31
N PRO A 91 33.14 -6.85 -7.03
CA PRO A 91 31.74 -7.25 -6.98
C PRO A 91 31.18 -7.66 -8.34
N ASP A 92 30.14 -8.48 -8.30
CA ASP A 92 29.32 -8.83 -9.45
C ASP A 92 27.85 -8.46 -9.22
N SER A 93 27.02 -8.71 -10.22
CA SER A 93 25.58 -8.46 -10.12
C SER A 93 24.91 -9.18 -8.96
N THR A 94 25.45 -10.33 -8.55
CA THR A 94 24.91 -11.12 -7.44
C THR A 94 25.26 -10.45 -6.12
N THR A 95 26.47 -9.90 -5.98
CA THR A 95 26.88 -9.09 -4.83
C THR A 95 25.92 -7.92 -4.63
N PHE A 96 25.70 -7.10 -5.67
CA PHE A 96 24.82 -5.94 -5.60
C PHE A 96 23.37 -6.32 -5.28
N THR A 97 22.86 -7.42 -5.86
CA THR A 97 21.51 -7.93 -5.55
C THR A 97 21.34 -8.23 -4.05
N HIS A 98 22.34 -8.84 -3.41
CA HIS A 98 22.30 -9.10 -1.96
C HIS A 98 22.36 -7.81 -1.14
N LEU A 99 23.21 -6.86 -1.52
CA LEU A 99 23.34 -5.58 -0.82
C LEU A 99 22.07 -4.73 -0.93
N VAL A 100 21.42 -4.70 -2.09
CA VAL A 100 20.13 -4.01 -2.28
C VAL A 100 19.06 -4.63 -1.37
N LYS A 101 19.03 -5.96 -1.26
CA LYS A 101 18.12 -6.66 -0.35
C LYS A 101 18.43 -6.35 1.12
N ALA A 102 19.69 -6.19 1.49
CA ALA A 102 20.11 -5.77 2.83
C ALA A 102 19.63 -4.35 3.20
N CYS A 103 19.61 -3.42 2.24
CA CYS A 103 19.10 -2.06 2.46
C CYS A 103 17.62 -2.06 2.88
N TRP A 104 16.82 -2.93 2.26
CA TRP A 104 15.43 -3.11 2.65
C TRP A 104 15.29 -3.74 4.04
N CYS A 105 16.03 -4.82 4.33
CA CYS A 105 15.97 -5.48 5.65
C CYS A 105 16.34 -4.53 6.80
N SER A 106 17.25 -3.60 6.57
CA SER A 106 17.65 -2.56 7.54
C SER A 106 16.73 -1.33 7.55
N MET A 107 15.67 -1.31 6.72
CA MET A 107 14.70 -0.21 6.58
C MET A 107 15.36 1.17 6.36
N ASN A 108 16.52 1.21 5.70
CA ASN A 108 17.33 2.42 5.56
C ASN A 108 17.46 2.86 4.09
N LEU A 109 16.60 3.79 3.70
CA LEU A 109 16.56 4.34 2.34
C LEU A 109 17.86 5.07 1.94
N GLU A 110 18.53 5.73 2.89
CA GLU A 110 19.76 6.49 2.58
C GLU A 110 20.91 5.54 2.22
N HIS A 111 21.04 4.40 2.91
CA HIS A 111 21.97 3.35 2.46
C HIS A 111 21.62 2.83 1.07
N GLY A 112 20.33 2.65 0.78
CA GLY A 112 19.86 2.24 -0.56
C GLY A 112 20.25 3.23 -1.66
N ARG A 113 20.19 4.54 -1.39
CA ARG A 113 20.59 5.60 -2.34
C ARG A 113 22.09 5.65 -2.56
N VAL A 114 22.88 5.52 -1.50
CA VAL A 114 24.34 5.44 -1.59
C VAL A 114 24.75 4.21 -2.40
N LEU A 115 24.14 3.05 -2.10
CA LEU A 115 24.39 1.82 -2.86
C LEU A 115 23.99 1.94 -4.33
N ASN A 116 22.86 2.59 -4.64
CA ASN A 116 22.47 2.83 -6.03
C ASN A 116 23.50 3.72 -6.76
N SER A 117 24.06 4.71 -6.07
CA SER A 117 25.14 5.56 -6.64
C SER A 117 26.38 4.73 -6.97
N LEU A 118 26.79 3.82 -6.06
CA LEU A 118 27.89 2.88 -6.29
C LEU A 118 27.61 1.92 -7.46
N ILE A 119 26.39 1.40 -7.56
CA ILE A 119 25.96 0.53 -8.67
C ILE A 119 26.08 1.24 -10.02
N VAL A 120 25.76 2.54 -10.07
CA VAL A 120 25.93 3.37 -11.27
C VAL A 120 27.40 3.59 -11.58
N GLU A 121 28.23 3.89 -10.57
CA GLU A 121 29.68 4.06 -10.74
C GLU A 121 30.36 2.80 -11.29
N ASP A 122 29.95 1.61 -10.80
CA ASP A 122 30.46 0.32 -11.26
C ASP A 122 29.80 -0.20 -12.55
N GLY A 123 28.85 0.54 -13.13
CA GLY A 123 28.21 0.24 -14.41
C GLY A 123 27.20 -0.93 -14.38
N PHE A 124 26.63 -1.23 -13.20
CA PHE A 124 25.62 -2.28 -13.02
C PHE A 124 24.18 -1.76 -13.03
N ASP A 125 23.96 -0.45 -13.16
CA ASP A 125 22.64 0.21 -13.14
C ASP A 125 21.71 -0.28 -14.27
N ARG A 126 22.28 -0.63 -15.42
CA ARG A 126 21.53 -1.13 -16.59
C ARG A 126 21.32 -2.65 -16.56
N HIS A 127 21.92 -3.35 -15.59
CA HIS A 127 21.91 -4.80 -15.49
C HIS A 127 20.58 -5.32 -14.93
N LYS A 128 19.88 -6.17 -15.68
CA LYS A 128 18.50 -6.62 -15.38
C LYS A 128 18.27 -7.12 -13.93
N PHE A 129 19.19 -7.91 -13.37
CA PHE A 129 18.99 -8.53 -12.05
C PHE A 129 19.17 -7.50 -10.93
N VAL A 130 20.11 -6.58 -11.11
CA VAL A 130 20.38 -5.48 -10.16
C VAL A 130 19.25 -4.47 -10.26
N GLY A 131 18.87 -4.11 -11.48
CA GLY A 131 17.72 -3.26 -11.80
C GLY A 131 16.42 -3.73 -11.19
N ASN A 132 16.03 -5.00 -11.38
CA ASN A 132 14.81 -5.56 -10.77
C ASN A 132 14.86 -5.49 -9.24
N SER A 133 16.03 -5.70 -8.64
CA SER A 133 16.22 -5.59 -7.18
C SER A 133 16.09 -4.15 -6.70
N LEU A 134 16.59 -3.18 -7.46
CA LEU A 134 16.47 -1.75 -7.16
C LEU A 134 15.02 -1.27 -7.29
N ILE A 135 14.28 -1.71 -8.32
CA ILE A 135 12.85 -1.40 -8.49
C ILE A 135 12.07 -1.94 -7.28
N ASP A 136 12.30 -3.20 -6.89
CA ASP A 136 11.67 -3.80 -5.69
C ASP A 136 12.02 -3.01 -4.40
N MET A 137 13.28 -2.61 -4.22
CA MET A 137 13.70 -1.82 -3.07
C MET A 137 13.00 -0.45 -3.03
N TYR A 138 13.04 0.32 -4.13
CA TYR A 138 12.41 1.64 -4.19
C TYR A 138 10.89 1.57 -4.05
N THR A 139 10.24 0.60 -4.67
CA THR A 139 8.79 0.38 -4.50
C THR A 139 8.44 0.08 -3.06
N LYS A 140 9.19 -0.80 -2.36
CA LYS A 140 8.96 -1.08 -0.94
C LYS A 140 9.15 0.12 0.00
N PHE A 141 10.02 1.06 -0.36
CA PHE A 141 10.17 2.35 0.34
C PHE A 141 9.14 3.42 -0.09
N GLY A 142 8.21 3.08 -1.00
CA GLY A 142 7.21 4.01 -1.53
C GLY A 142 7.79 5.09 -2.44
N LYS A 143 9.00 4.91 -2.95
CA LYS A 143 9.68 5.82 -3.90
C LYS A 143 9.39 5.37 -5.33
N LEU A 144 8.14 5.51 -5.75
CA LEU A 144 7.66 4.99 -7.03
C LEU A 144 8.29 5.69 -8.24
N GLU A 145 8.59 6.98 -8.12
CA GLU A 145 9.25 7.76 -9.17
C GLU A 145 10.70 7.27 -9.39
N ASP A 146 11.44 7.01 -8.30
CA ASP A 146 12.80 6.44 -8.35
C ASP A 146 12.77 5.02 -8.95
N ALA A 147 11.78 4.20 -8.56
CA ALA A 147 11.59 2.86 -9.13
C ALA A 147 11.29 2.90 -10.65
N HIS A 148 10.42 3.82 -11.08
CA HIS A 148 10.10 4.00 -12.48
C HIS A 148 11.31 4.51 -13.28
N TYR A 149 12.12 5.39 -12.69
CA TYR A 149 13.36 5.85 -13.29
C TYR A 149 14.33 4.69 -13.55
N VAL A 150 14.57 3.83 -12.56
CA VAL A 150 15.43 2.64 -12.73
C VAL A 150 14.89 1.75 -13.86
N PHE A 151 13.58 1.50 -13.89
CA PHE A 151 12.94 0.69 -14.93
C PHE A 151 13.21 1.22 -16.35
N LEU A 152 13.09 2.53 -16.57
CA LEU A 152 13.33 3.16 -17.88
C LEU A 152 14.79 3.08 -18.35
N HIS A 153 15.74 2.88 -17.42
CA HIS A 153 17.17 2.86 -17.73
C HIS A 153 17.75 1.45 -17.92
N LEU A 154 16.94 0.38 -17.76
CA LEU A 154 17.38 -0.98 -18.01
C LEU A 154 17.66 -1.22 -19.50
N ASP A 155 18.74 -1.93 -19.81
CA ASP A 155 19.06 -2.31 -21.20
C ASP A 155 18.01 -3.27 -21.80
N LYS A 156 17.49 -4.16 -20.96
CA LYS A 156 16.47 -5.14 -21.33
C LYS A 156 15.54 -5.34 -20.14
N THR A 157 14.32 -4.86 -20.27
CA THR A 157 13.22 -5.21 -19.37
C THR A 157 12.78 -6.65 -19.63
N ASP A 158 12.41 -7.37 -18.58
CA ASP A 158 11.77 -8.68 -18.68
C ASP A 158 10.42 -8.69 -17.94
N ALA A 159 9.73 -9.84 -17.97
CA ALA A 159 8.45 -9.98 -17.29
C ALA A 159 8.55 -9.68 -15.78
N VAL A 160 9.71 -9.94 -15.16
CA VAL A 160 9.95 -9.64 -13.75
C VAL A 160 10.02 -8.13 -13.55
N SER A 161 10.76 -7.38 -14.38
CA SER A 161 10.82 -5.92 -14.33
C SER A 161 9.42 -5.28 -14.37
N TRP A 162 8.57 -5.72 -15.31
CA TRP A 162 7.20 -5.24 -15.45
C TRP A 162 6.34 -5.60 -14.24
N ASN A 163 6.38 -6.87 -13.80
CA ASN A 163 5.59 -7.34 -12.67
C ASN A 163 5.94 -6.60 -11.38
N THR A 164 7.23 -6.40 -11.09
CA THR A 164 7.68 -5.67 -9.90
C THR A 164 7.19 -4.22 -9.93
N LEU A 165 7.22 -3.56 -11.09
CA LEU A 165 6.74 -2.19 -11.22
C LEU A 165 5.21 -2.09 -11.06
N ILE A 166 4.45 -2.96 -11.74
CA ILE A 166 2.98 -3.01 -11.66
C ILE A 166 2.53 -3.32 -10.23
N GLU A 167 3.16 -4.30 -9.58
CA GLU A 167 2.88 -4.65 -8.19
C GLU A 167 3.18 -3.48 -7.26
N GLY A 168 4.33 -2.81 -7.43
CA GLY A 168 4.72 -1.65 -6.62
C GLY A 168 3.67 -0.53 -6.66
N TYR A 169 3.17 -0.17 -7.83
CA TYR A 169 2.08 0.80 -7.99
C TYR A 169 0.78 0.31 -7.32
N ALA A 170 0.38 -0.94 -7.54
CA ALA A 170 -0.84 -1.51 -6.96
C ALA A 170 -0.77 -1.61 -5.43
N GLN A 171 0.40 -1.87 -4.84
CA GLN A 171 0.62 -1.90 -3.40
C GLN A 171 0.48 -0.50 -2.76
N HIS A 172 0.84 0.55 -3.49
CA HIS A 172 0.81 1.93 -3.03
C HIS A 172 -0.46 2.69 -3.42
N GLN A 173 -1.56 1.98 -3.72
CA GLN A 173 -2.85 2.57 -4.07
C GLN A 173 -2.84 3.43 -5.35
N ARG A 174 -1.84 3.23 -6.23
CA ARG A 174 -1.68 3.92 -7.53
C ARG A 174 -2.21 3.03 -8.65
N GLY A 175 -3.52 2.73 -8.60
CA GLY A 175 -4.13 1.72 -9.45
C GLY A 175 -4.16 2.07 -10.95
N GLU A 176 -4.31 3.36 -11.28
CA GLU A 176 -4.31 3.81 -12.68
C GLU A 176 -2.94 3.59 -13.32
N GLU A 177 -1.87 3.95 -12.62
CA GLU A 177 -0.51 3.75 -13.09
C GLU A 177 -0.18 2.26 -13.24
N ALA A 178 -0.63 1.42 -12.30
CA ALA A 178 -0.46 -0.03 -12.41
C ALA A 178 -1.14 -0.60 -13.67
N ILE A 179 -2.36 -0.19 -13.98
CA ILE A 179 -3.08 -0.62 -15.20
C ILE A 179 -2.41 -0.06 -16.46
N LEU A 180 -1.92 1.18 -16.42
CA LEU A 180 -1.16 1.77 -17.52
C LEU A 180 0.11 0.95 -17.81
N GLN A 181 0.89 0.60 -16.78
CA GLN A 181 2.07 -0.23 -16.94
C GLN A 181 1.73 -1.63 -17.46
N TYR A 182 0.61 -2.22 -17.05
CA TYR A 182 0.11 -3.47 -17.59
C TYR A 182 -0.22 -3.41 -19.10
N ARG A 183 -0.91 -2.34 -19.52
CA ARG A 183 -1.19 -2.11 -20.94
C ARG A 183 0.10 -1.94 -21.75
N LEU A 184 1.06 -1.18 -21.21
CA LEU A 184 2.39 -1.02 -21.83
C LEU A 184 3.16 -2.34 -21.92
N MET A 185 3.12 -3.19 -20.88
CA MET A 185 3.70 -4.54 -20.90
C MET A 185 3.15 -5.35 -22.08
N CYS A 186 1.82 -5.37 -22.25
CA CYS A 186 1.16 -6.09 -23.35
C CYS A 186 1.54 -5.52 -24.71
N LEU A 187 1.57 -4.18 -24.86
CA LEU A 187 1.97 -3.51 -26.11
C LEU A 187 3.42 -3.79 -26.50
N ASN A 188 4.30 -3.98 -25.51
CA ASN A 188 5.70 -4.38 -25.73
C ASN A 188 5.87 -5.88 -26.00
N GLY A 189 4.77 -6.63 -26.16
CA GLY A 189 4.79 -8.05 -26.50
C GLY A 189 5.07 -9.01 -25.34
N PHE A 190 5.11 -8.50 -24.11
CA PHE A 190 5.23 -9.35 -22.93
C PHE A 190 3.87 -9.96 -22.58
N LYS A 191 3.87 -11.27 -22.30
CA LYS A 191 2.65 -11.98 -21.91
C LYS A 191 2.42 -11.84 -20.40
N PRO A 192 1.22 -11.43 -19.96
CA PRO A 192 0.86 -11.44 -18.56
C PRO A 192 0.96 -12.84 -17.97
N ASP A 193 1.41 -12.93 -16.72
CA ASP A 193 1.40 -14.15 -15.93
C ASP A 193 0.50 -14.01 -14.69
N LYS A 194 0.47 -15.04 -13.84
CA LYS A 194 -0.32 -15.03 -12.60
C LYS A 194 0.00 -13.82 -11.71
N VAL A 195 1.28 -13.42 -11.60
CA VAL A 195 1.69 -12.28 -10.77
C VAL A 195 1.15 -10.98 -11.37
N THR A 196 1.22 -10.84 -12.69
CA THR A 196 0.61 -9.71 -13.41
C THR A 196 -0.88 -9.61 -13.08
N ILE A 197 -1.63 -10.70 -13.27
CA ILE A 197 -3.09 -10.76 -13.06
C ILE A 197 -3.48 -10.36 -11.63
N LEU A 198 -2.80 -10.89 -10.62
CA LEU A 198 -3.07 -10.55 -9.22
C LEU A 198 -2.88 -9.04 -8.95
N SER A 199 -1.79 -8.46 -9.44
CA SER A 199 -1.50 -7.04 -9.26
C SER A 199 -2.50 -6.13 -9.98
N VAL A 200 -2.92 -6.48 -11.20
CA VAL A 200 -3.85 -5.65 -11.97
C VAL A 200 -5.32 -5.82 -11.52
N LEU A 201 -5.70 -6.98 -10.99
CA LEU A 201 -7.00 -7.16 -10.33
C LEU A 201 -7.08 -6.28 -9.08
N LYS A 202 -6.03 -6.27 -8.26
CA LYS A 202 -5.91 -5.37 -7.11
C LYS A 202 -5.99 -3.91 -7.56
N ALA A 203 -5.25 -3.52 -8.59
CA ALA A 203 -5.29 -2.16 -9.14
C ALA A 203 -6.71 -1.77 -9.61
N SER A 204 -7.40 -2.66 -10.32
CA SER A 204 -8.78 -2.44 -10.79
C SER A 204 -9.76 -2.27 -9.64
N ALA A 205 -9.57 -3.05 -8.58
CA ALA A 205 -10.38 -2.97 -7.37
C ALA A 205 -10.15 -1.66 -6.58
N ILE A 206 -8.94 -1.09 -6.65
CA ILE A 206 -8.59 0.20 -6.02
C ILE A 206 -9.30 1.36 -6.72
N ILE A 207 -9.32 1.36 -8.06
CA ILE A 207 -9.91 2.45 -8.85
C ILE A 207 -11.37 2.20 -9.25
N LEU A 208 -11.97 1.10 -8.77
CA LEU A 208 -13.35 0.68 -9.06
C LEU A 208 -13.62 0.53 -10.58
N ALA A 209 -12.62 0.08 -11.34
CA ALA A 209 -12.71 -0.07 -12.79
C ALA A 209 -13.28 -1.44 -13.20
N VAL A 210 -14.61 -1.54 -13.22
CA VAL A 210 -15.35 -2.76 -13.62
C VAL A 210 -14.91 -3.29 -14.98
N GLU A 211 -14.88 -2.42 -15.99
CA GLU A 211 -14.60 -2.81 -17.38
C GLU A 211 -13.20 -3.41 -17.52
N GLU A 212 -12.19 -2.75 -16.94
CA GLU A 212 -10.82 -3.26 -16.89
C GLU A 212 -10.74 -4.58 -16.13
N GLY A 213 -11.40 -4.67 -14.97
CA GLY A 213 -11.44 -5.89 -14.18
C GLY A 213 -12.03 -7.09 -14.95
N MET A 214 -13.06 -6.86 -15.77
CA MET A 214 -13.65 -7.89 -16.64
C MET A 214 -12.71 -8.31 -17.77
N LEU A 215 -12.01 -7.36 -18.40
CA LEU A 215 -10.99 -7.66 -19.43
C LEU A 215 -9.82 -8.45 -18.84
N ILE A 216 -9.40 -8.11 -17.63
CA ILE A 216 -8.36 -8.83 -16.90
C ILE A 216 -8.84 -10.24 -16.54
N HIS A 217 -10.09 -10.41 -16.10
CA HIS A 217 -10.66 -11.73 -15.85
C HIS A 217 -10.70 -12.58 -17.13
N ALA A 218 -11.10 -12.01 -18.27
CA ALA A 218 -11.01 -12.70 -19.56
C ALA A 218 -9.57 -13.11 -19.87
N THR A 219 -8.60 -12.24 -19.60
CA THR A 219 -7.16 -12.56 -19.76
C THR A 219 -6.74 -13.72 -18.84
N ALA A 220 -7.20 -13.74 -17.59
CA ALA A 220 -6.92 -14.82 -16.64
C ALA A 220 -7.41 -16.19 -17.15
N ILE A 221 -8.56 -16.22 -17.81
CA ILE A 221 -9.08 -17.43 -18.49
C ILE A 221 -8.17 -17.83 -19.65
N THR A 222 -7.74 -16.88 -20.49
CA THR A 222 -6.88 -17.19 -21.65
C THR A 222 -5.51 -17.74 -21.27
N ILE A 223 -4.97 -17.33 -20.12
CA ILE A 223 -3.70 -17.85 -19.59
C ILE A 223 -3.88 -19.04 -18.62
N ASN A 224 -5.12 -19.53 -18.48
CA ASN A 224 -5.50 -20.70 -17.69
C ASN A 224 -5.09 -20.58 -16.20
N CYS A 225 -5.25 -19.39 -15.61
CA CYS A 225 -4.99 -19.14 -14.20
C CYS A 225 -6.25 -18.80 -13.39
N GLU A 226 -7.43 -18.85 -14.00
CA GLU A 226 -8.71 -18.53 -13.36
C GLU A 226 -9.15 -19.58 -12.32
N SER A 227 -8.60 -20.79 -12.41
CA SER A 227 -8.82 -21.89 -11.46
C SER A 227 -7.92 -21.82 -10.22
N ASP A 228 -6.96 -20.90 -10.19
CA ASP A 228 -6.06 -20.71 -9.05
C ASP A 228 -6.78 -19.99 -7.90
N GLY A 229 -6.67 -20.53 -6.68
CA GLY A 229 -7.37 -19.99 -5.51
C GLY A 229 -6.99 -18.54 -5.14
N SER A 230 -5.75 -18.12 -5.40
CA SER A 230 -5.33 -16.72 -5.17
C SER A 230 -5.95 -15.78 -6.20
N VAL A 231 -6.02 -16.21 -7.47
CA VAL A 231 -6.68 -15.45 -8.54
C VAL A 231 -8.19 -15.38 -8.28
N GLY A 232 -8.82 -16.50 -7.92
CA GLY A 232 -10.24 -16.55 -7.54
C GLY A 232 -10.58 -15.61 -6.38
N SER A 233 -9.75 -15.58 -5.34
CA SER A 233 -9.93 -14.64 -4.21
C SER A 233 -9.80 -13.18 -4.65
N SER A 234 -8.83 -12.87 -5.51
CA SER A 234 -8.62 -11.51 -6.02
C SER A 234 -9.74 -11.05 -6.96
N LEU A 235 -10.32 -11.97 -7.75
CA LEU A 235 -11.50 -11.72 -8.58
C LEU A 235 -12.74 -11.40 -7.71
N ILE A 236 -12.94 -12.14 -6.62
CA ILE A 236 -14.02 -11.87 -5.66
C ILE A 236 -13.86 -10.48 -5.06
N ASP A 237 -12.67 -10.11 -4.58
CA ASP A 237 -12.40 -8.77 -4.03
C ASP A 237 -12.64 -7.67 -5.08
N MET A 238 -12.14 -7.86 -6.30
CA MET A 238 -12.33 -6.91 -7.40
C MET A 238 -13.81 -6.68 -7.74
N TYR A 239 -14.57 -7.76 -7.99
CA TYR A 239 -15.99 -7.65 -8.31
C TYR A 239 -16.78 -7.05 -7.14
N ALA A 240 -16.49 -7.47 -5.91
CA ALA A 240 -17.21 -6.97 -4.75
C ALA A 240 -16.92 -5.49 -4.48
N ARG A 241 -15.67 -5.04 -4.56
CA ARG A 241 -15.33 -3.61 -4.42
C ARG A 241 -15.99 -2.77 -5.50
N CYS A 242 -16.12 -3.29 -6.71
CA CYS A 242 -16.82 -2.62 -7.80
C CYS A 242 -18.36 -2.70 -7.71
N GLY A 243 -18.93 -3.24 -6.62
CA GLY A 243 -20.38 -3.34 -6.41
C GLY A 243 -21.07 -4.50 -7.14
N LEU A 244 -20.33 -5.35 -7.86
CA LEU A 244 -20.86 -6.49 -8.60
C LEU A 244 -20.90 -7.76 -7.73
N LEU A 245 -21.65 -7.72 -6.63
CA LEU A 245 -21.75 -8.83 -5.68
C LEU A 245 -22.28 -10.14 -6.31
N ASN A 246 -23.11 -10.06 -7.34
CA ASN A 246 -23.60 -11.23 -8.05
C ASN A 246 -22.46 -11.96 -8.79
N GLU A 247 -21.58 -11.22 -9.46
CA GLU A 247 -20.41 -11.81 -10.13
C GLU A 247 -19.40 -12.32 -9.12
N ALA A 248 -19.17 -11.57 -8.03
CA ALA A 248 -18.32 -12.02 -6.92
C ALA A 248 -18.85 -13.35 -6.33
N SER A 249 -20.17 -13.48 -6.16
CA SER A 249 -20.82 -14.70 -5.66
C SER A 249 -20.62 -15.89 -6.60
N LYS A 250 -20.76 -15.70 -7.92
CA LYS A 250 -20.52 -16.76 -8.92
C LYS A 250 -19.09 -17.28 -8.88
N VAL A 251 -18.11 -16.39 -8.72
CA VAL A 251 -16.70 -16.78 -8.55
C VAL A 251 -16.52 -17.50 -7.22
N PHE A 252 -17.06 -16.95 -6.14
CA PHE A 252 -16.99 -17.52 -4.79
C PHE A 252 -17.51 -18.95 -4.70
N GLU A 253 -18.62 -19.28 -5.38
CA GLU A 253 -19.17 -20.64 -5.44
C GLU A 253 -18.13 -21.70 -5.86
N ARG A 254 -17.20 -21.33 -6.75
CA ARG A 254 -16.13 -22.23 -7.23
C ARG A 254 -14.98 -22.39 -6.24
N PHE A 255 -14.86 -21.50 -5.26
CA PHE A 255 -13.72 -21.39 -4.34
C PHE A 255 -14.12 -21.46 -2.87
N LYS A 256 -15.28 -22.04 -2.55
CA LYS A 256 -15.80 -22.17 -1.17
C LYS A 256 -14.90 -22.95 -0.23
N GLU A 257 -14.00 -23.79 -0.73
CA GLU A 257 -13.03 -24.52 0.08
C GLU A 257 -11.79 -23.68 0.43
N VAL A 258 -11.60 -22.55 -0.27
CA VAL A 258 -10.44 -21.67 -0.11
C VAL A 258 -10.74 -20.61 0.95
N LYS A 259 -9.99 -20.62 2.05
CA LYS A 259 -10.12 -19.64 3.15
C LYS A 259 -10.03 -18.18 2.66
N ALA A 260 -9.10 -17.89 1.75
CA ALA A 260 -8.91 -16.54 1.21
C ALA A 260 -10.15 -16.03 0.42
N ALA A 261 -10.95 -16.93 -0.17
CA ALA A 261 -12.17 -16.57 -0.87
C ALA A 261 -13.25 -16.09 0.12
N TRP A 262 -13.35 -16.72 1.30
CA TRP A 262 -14.25 -16.27 2.37
C TRP A 262 -13.86 -14.89 2.90
N ASN A 263 -12.57 -14.65 3.15
CA ASN A 263 -12.09 -13.34 3.59
C ASN A 263 -12.43 -12.26 2.56
N SER A 264 -12.23 -12.54 1.28
CA SER A 264 -12.57 -11.63 0.17
C SER A 264 -14.08 -11.36 0.09
N MET A 265 -14.90 -12.40 0.26
CA MET A 265 -16.36 -12.26 0.24
C MET A 265 -16.90 -11.48 1.45
N ILE A 266 -16.39 -11.75 2.66
CA ILE A 266 -16.77 -11.03 3.88
C ILE A 266 -16.41 -9.55 3.76
N SER A 267 -15.20 -9.23 3.30
CA SER A 267 -14.74 -7.86 3.02
C SER A 267 -15.62 -7.19 1.97
N GLY A 268 -15.94 -7.90 0.89
CA GLY A 268 -16.82 -7.42 -0.17
C GLY A 268 -18.23 -7.08 0.29
N LEU A 269 -18.86 -7.97 1.08
CA LEU A 269 -20.19 -7.75 1.64
C LEU A 269 -20.21 -6.55 2.60
N ALA A 270 -19.14 -6.39 3.39
CA ALA A 270 -18.94 -5.27 4.32
C ALA A 270 -18.91 -3.91 3.59
N CYS A 271 -18.12 -3.82 2.51
CA CYS A 271 -18.00 -2.58 1.73
C CYS A 271 -19.32 -2.16 1.07
N ASN A 272 -20.18 -3.12 0.72
CA ASN A 272 -21.46 -2.87 0.06
C ASN A 272 -22.63 -2.67 1.04
N GLY A 273 -22.39 -2.62 2.35
CA GLY A 273 -23.43 -2.46 3.37
C GLY A 273 -24.44 -3.62 3.41
N THR A 274 -24.07 -4.79 2.87
CA THR A 274 -24.91 -5.98 2.82
C THR A 274 -24.56 -6.94 3.98
N TYR A 275 -25.34 -8.02 4.11
CA TYR A 275 -25.33 -8.94 5.25
C TYR A 275 -24.05 -9.80 5.36
N SER A 276 -22.90 -9.18 5.61
CA SER A 276 -21.58 -9.84 5.82
C SER A 276 -21.60 -10.82 7.00
N LEU A 277 -22.43 -10.54 8.02
CA LEU A 277 -22.61 -11.37 9.20
C LEU A 277 -23.22 -12.74 8.91
N GLY A 278 -23.89 -12.94 7.77
CA GLY A 278 -24.36 -14.27 7.36
C GLY A 278 -23.24 -15.17 6.84
N ALA A 279 -22.17 -14.57 6.29
CA ALA A 279 -21.06 -15.32 5.71
C ALA A 279 -20.15 -15.96 6.77
N TYR A 280 -19.98 -15.33 7.94
CA TYR A 280 -19.12 -15.88 9.00
C TYR A 280 -19.66 -17.18 9.66
N PRO A 281 -20.94 -17.27 10.05
CA PRO A 281 -21.55 -18.52 10.48
C PRO A 281 -21.49 -19.61 9.40
N LEU A 282 -21.66 -19.23 8.13
CA LEU A 282 -21.59 -20.15 7.01
C LEU A 282 -20.16 -20.69 6.80
N MET A 283 -19.15 -19.82 6.86
CA MET A 283 -17.73 -20.23 6.83
C MET A 283 -17.44 -21.29 7.90
N ARG A 284 -17.99 -21.09 9.11
CA ARG A 284 -17.87 -22.05 10.22
C ARG A 284 -18.62 -23.36 9.96
N SER A 285 -19.81 -23.32 9.36
CA SER A 285 -20.54 -24.55 9.03
C SER A 285 -19.85 -25.38 7.95
N TYR A 286 -19.03 -24.75 7.10
CA TYR A 286 -18.13 -25.42 6.16
C TYR A 286 -16.84 -25.96 6.80
N GLY A 287 -16.67 -25.81 8.13
CA GLY A 287 -15.49 -26.28 8.85
C GLY A 287 -14.22 -25.45 8.61
N ILE A 288 -14.35 -24.25 8.03
CA ILE A 288 -13.20 -23.39 7.74
C ILE A 288 -12.92 -22.51 8.95
N GLU A 289 -11.75 -22.70 9.54
CA GLU A 289 -11.34 -21.94 10.71
C GLU A 289 -11.03 -20.47 10.36
N PRO A 290 -11.62 -19.50 11.08
CA PRO A 290 -11.32 -18.09 10.89
C PRO A 290 -9.86 -17.80 11.23
N ASP A 291 -9.27 -16.87 10.51
CA ASP A 291 -7.93 -16.35 10.79
C ASP A 291 -7.97 -14.88 11.20
N ARG A 292 -6.78 -14.29 11.39
CA ARG A 292 -6.66 -12.88 11.74
C ARG A 292 -7.28 -11.97 10.68
N LEU A 293 -7.16 -12.32 9.39
CA LEU A 293 -7.75 -11.52 8.32
C LEU A 293 -9.27 -11.63 8.31
N THR A 294 -9.85 -12.79 8.64
CA THR A 294 -11.30 -12.95 8.80
C THR A 294 -11.86 -11.96 9.82
N TYR A 295 -11.23 -11.88 11.01
CA TYR A 295 -11.67 -10.95 12.05
C TYR A 295 -11.44 -9.49 11.67
N LEU A 296 -10.35 -9.15 10.98
CA LEU A 296 -10.17 -7.81 10.45
C LEU A 296 -11.31 -7.39 9.52
N CYS A 297 -11.73 -8.28 8.60
CA CYS A 297 -12.85 -8.02 7.70
C CYS A 297 -14.17 -7.84 8.45
N LEU A 298 -14.44 -8.68 9.46
CA LEU A 298 -15.64 -8.57 10.29
C LEU A 298 -15.68 -7.28 11.12
N LEU A 299 -14.55 -6.89 11.72
CA LEU A 299 -14.46 -5.66 12.51
C LEU A 299 -14.59 -4.41 11.63
N SER A 300 -14.00 -4.42 10.44
CA SER A 300 -14.21 -3.37 9.44
C SER A 300 -15.69 -3.28 9.06
N ALA A 301 -16.37 -4.41 8.82
CA ALA A 301 -17.80 -4.44 8.54
C ALA A 301 -18.63 -3.84 9.69
N CYS A 302 -18.37 -4.26 10.92
CA CYS A 302 -19.05 -3.74 12.10
C CYS A 302 -18.83 -2.24 12.24
N SER A 303 -17.60 -1.77 11.98
CA SER A 303 -17.25 -0.35 12.00
C SER A 303 -18.05 0.45 10.98
N HIS A 304 -18.12 -0.01 9.73
CA HIS A 304 -18.91 0.65 8.68
C HIS A 304 -20.42 0.67 8.97
N LEU A 305 -20.94 -0.41 9.56
CA LEU A 305 -22.37 -0.56 9.88
C LEU A 305 -22.76 -0.01 11.27
N GLY A 306 -21.81 0.46 12.07
CA GLY A 306 -22.05 0.93 13.44
C GLY A 306 -22.48 -0.16 14.44
N LEU A 307 -22.18 -1.43 14.17
CA LEU A 307 -22.58 -2.58 15.00
C LEU A 307 -21.61 -2.78 16.18
N VAL A 308 -21.74 -1.94 17.20
CA VAL A 308 -20.79 -1.89 18.35
C VAL A 308 -20.72 -3.20 19.11
N ASP A 309 -21.87 -3.80 19.43
CA ASP A 309 -21.93 -5.02 20.25
C ASP A 309 -21.34 -6.23 19.52
N GLU A 310 -21.66 -6.40 18.24
CA GLU A 310 -21.09 -7.47 17.40
C GLU A 310 -19.59 -7.27 17.17
N GLY A 311 -19.15 -6.04 16.88
CA GLY A 311 -17.73 -5.73 16.73
C GLY A 311 -16.94 -6.06 18.00
N ARG A 312 -17.49 -5.72 19.18
CA ARG A 312 -16.89 -6.09 20.47
C ARG A 312 -16.85 -7.60 20.67
N ASN A 313 -17.94 -8.31 20.36
CA ASN A 313 -18.02 -9.76 20.49
C ASN A 313 -17.00 -10.48 19.58
N HIS A 314 -16.85 -10.02 18.34
CA HIS A 314 -15.83 -10.54 17.42
C HIS A 314 -14.41 -10.27 17.92
N PHE A 315 -14.13 -9.06 18.44
CA PHE A 315 -12.81 -8.73 18.99
C PHE A 315 -12.46 -9.64 20.18
N VAL A 316 -13.41 -9.85 21.10
CA VAL A 316 -13.24 -10.76 22.25
C VAL A 316 -13.08 -12.21 21.82
N THR A 317 -13.90 -12.67 20.88
CA THR A 317 -13.81 -14.05 20.36
C THR A 317 -12.43 -14.30 19.73
N MET A 318 -11.90 -13.33 18.98
CA MET A 318 -10.57 -13.40 18.38
C MET A 318 -9.47 -13.53 19.46
N THR A 319 -9.52 -12.73 20.52
CA THR A 319 -8.46 -12.68 21.54
C THR A 319 -8.56 -13.77 22.60
N GLU A 320 -9.76 -14.08 23.08
CA GLU A 320 -9.96 -14.99 24.21
C GLU A 320 -10.16 -16.44 23.76
N HIS A 321 -11.02 -16.68 22.77
CA HIS A 321 -11.33 -18.03 22.29
C HIS A 321 -10.24 -18.54 21.34
N TRP A 322 -9.88 -17.75 20.33
CA TRP A 322 -8.88 -18.15 19.33
C TRP A 322 -7.44 -17.79 19.70
N LYS A 323 -7.24 -17.03 20.79
CA LYS A 323 -5.91 -16.59 21.26
C LYS A 323 -5.07 -15.92 20.17
N MET A 324 -5.72 -15.25 19.22
CA MET A 324 -5.05 -14.53 18.15
C MET A 324 -4.58 -13.18 18.68
N LYS A 325 -3.33 -12.82 18.39
CA LYS A 325 -2.80 -11.49 18.72
C LYS A 325 -3.40 -10.45 17.76
N PRO A 326 -4.12 -9.42 18.26
CA PRO A 326 -4.60 -8.33 17.42
C PRO A 326 -3.43 -7.56 16.82
N THR A 327 -3.62 -7.02 15.62
CA THR A 327 -2.67 -6.13 14.93
C THR A 327 -3.10 -4.67 15.04
N VAL A 328 -2.29 -3.74 14.54
CA VAL A 328 -2.59 -2.29 14.49
C VAL A 328 -3.95 -2.04 13.85
N GLU A 329 -4.25 -2.75 12.76
CA GLU A 329 -5.46 -2.60 11.97
C GLU A 329 -6.71 -3.02 12.76
N HIS A 330 -6.62 -4.10 13.55
CA HIS A 330 -7.74 -4.54 14.41
C HIS A 330 -8.09 -3.46 15.44
N TYR A 331 -7.08 -2.90 16.11
CA TYR A 331 -7.27 -1.77 17.03
C TYR A 331 -7.83 -0.55 16.31
N GLY A 332 -7.34 -0.25 15.10
CA GLY A 332 -7.86 0.81 14.24
C GLY A 332 -9.35 0.66 13.96
N CYS A 333 -9.83 -0.52 13.57
CA CYS A 333 -11.25 -0.79 13.36
C CYS A 333 -12.08 -0.57 14.63
N MET A 334 -11.57 -0.97 15.80
CA MET A 334 -12.27 -0.75 17.08
C MET A 334 -12.35 0.73 17.45
N VAL A 335 -11.28 1.48 17.26
CA VAL A 335 -11.26 2.94 17.46
C VAL A 335 -12.26 3.62 16.53
N ASP A 336 -12.28 3.22 15.26
CA ASP A 336 -13.21 3.78 14.26
C ASP A 336 -14.67 3.43 14.60
N LEU A 337 -14.95 2.18 14.98
CA LEU A 337 -16.27 1.71 15.39
C LEU A 337 -16.86 2.53 16.56
N TRP A 338 -16.11 2.67 17.66
CA TRP A 338 -16.57 3.47 18.80
C TRP A 338 -16.58 4.96 18.52
N GLY A 339 -15.63 5.45 17.71
CA GLY A 339 -15.57 6.84 17.28
C GLY A 339 -16.80 7.28 16.51
N ARG A 340 -17.26 6.48 15.53
CA ARG A 340 -18.47 6.76 14.74
C ARG A 340 -19.71 6.93 15.61
N VAL A 341 -19.88 6.05 16.60
CA VAL A 341 -21.04 6.07 17.51
C VAL A 341 -20.92 7.15 18.60
N GLY A 342 -19.78 7.83 18.71
CA GLY A 342 -19.55 8.88 19.70
C GLY A 342 -19.10 8.37 21.07
N SER A 343 -18.84 7.06 21.19
CA SER A 343 -18.25 6.40 22.36
C SER A 343 -16.74 6.69 22.46
N LEU A 344 -16.39 7.98 22.53
CA LEU A 344 -15.01 8.45 22.45
C LEU A 344 -14.13 8.02 23.64
N LYS A 345 -14.74 7.74 24.80
CA LYS A 345 -13.99 7.24 25.97
C LYS A 345 -13.49 5.83 25.73
N GLU A 346 -14.35 4.97 25.20
CA GLU A 346 -14.08 3.59 24.85
C GLU A 346 -13.06 3.53 23.70
N ALA A 347 -13.24 4.37 22.67
CA ALA A 347 -12.30 4.52 21.56
C ALA A 347 -10.89 4.93 22.05
N HIS A 348 -10.81 5.90 22.97
CA HIS A 348 -9.54 6.30 23.57
C HIS A 348 -8.93 5.18 24.44
N GLN A 349 -9.74 4.50 25.25
CA GLN A 349 -9.28 3.43 26.14
C GLN A 349 -8.69 2.25 25.35
N VAL A 350 -9.32 1.83 24.25
CA VAL A 350 -8.81 0.73 23.43
C VAL A 350 -7.52 1.10 22.71
N LEU A 351 -7.37 2.36 22.29
CA LEU A 351 -6.13 2.84 21.69
C LEU A 351 -5.00 2.82 22.72
N MET A 352 -5.28 3.25 23.94
CA MET A 352 -4.30 3.30 25.03
C MET A 352 -3.89 1.92 25.57
N SER A 353 -4.75 0.91 25.43
CA SER A 353 -4.43 -0.48 25.74
C SER A 353 -3.64 -1.19 24.63
N SER A 354 -3.58 -0.61 23.43
CA SER A 354 -2.86 -1.21 22.30
C SER A 354 -1.33 -1.15 22.47
N PRO A 355 -0.59 -2.17 22.00
CA PRO A 355 0.88 -2.13 21.93
C PRO A 355 1.43 -1.00 21.05
N TRP A 356 0.64 -0.54 20.08
CA TRP A 356 1.05 0.44 19.06
C TRP A 356 0.56 1.86 19.34
N LYS A 357 0.13 2.17 20.56
CA LYS A 357 -0.28 3.53 20.94
C LYS A 357 0.76 4.62 20.66
N LYS A 358 2.05 4.26 20.58
CA LYS A 358 3.15 5.19 20.28
C LYS A 358 3.55 5.23 18.81
N SER A 359 2.91 4.45 17.94
CA SER A 359 3.26 4.35 16.51
C SER A 359 2.06 4.32 15.57
N SER A 360 0.84 4.05 16.06
CA SER A 360 -0.38 4.01 15.24
C SER A 360 -0.91 5.40 14.93
N VAL A 361 -0.30 6.05 13.93
CA VAL A 361 -0.72 7.35 13.41
C VAL A 361 -2.18 7.30 12.93
N VAL A 362 -2.55 6.23 12.22
CA VAL A 362 -3.88 5.97 11.65
C VAL A 362 -4.97 5.96 12.72
N SER A 363 -4.76 5.26 13.84
CA SER A 363 -5.77 5.19 14.91
C SER A 363 -5.92 6.52 15.67
N TRP A 364 -4.82 7.24 15.89
CA TRP A 364 -4.90 8.58 16.48
C TRP A 364 -5.63 9.56 15.57
N PHE A 365 -5.44 9.47 14.26
CA PHE A 365 -6.21 10.26 13.29
C PHE A 365 -7.70 9.96 13.33
N ALA A 366 -8.07 8.68 13.33
CA ALA A 366 -9.47 8.29 13.43
C ALA A 366 -10.11 8.86 14.71
N LEU A 367 -9.44 8.72 15.85
CA LEU A 367 -9.93 9.26 17.13
C LEU A 367 -10.01 10.79 17.13
N MET A 368 -9.02 11.48 16.54
CA MET A 368 -9.02 12.94 16.39
C MET A 368 -10.24 13.38 15.59
N HIS A 369 -10.45 12.77 14.42
CA HIS A 369 -11.55 13.08 13.51
C HIS A 369 -12.91 12.89 14.19
N HIS A 370 -13.15 11.71 14.78
CA HIS A 370 -14.40 11.44 15.50
C HIS A 370 -14.59 12.38 16.70
N SER A 371 -13.51 12.74 17.39
CA SER A 371 -13.57 13.73 18.47
C SER A 371 -13.97 15.12 17.99
N GLN A 372 -13.56 15.52 16.78
CA GLN A 372 -14.02 16.77 16.16
C GLN A 372 -15.51 16.70 15.80
N VAL A 373 -15.91 15.62 15.11
CA VAL A 373 -17.31 15.41 14.66
C VAL A 373 -18.28 15.45 15.84
N HIS A 374 -17.91 14.84 16.97
CA HIS A 374 -18.71 14.79 18.19
C HIS A 374 -18.42 15.94 19.18
N GLY A 375 -17.66 16.98 18.78
CA GLY A 375 -17.45 18.20 19.54
C GLY A 375 -16.58 18.09 20.80
N ARG A 376 -15.79 17.02 20.96
CA ARG A 376 -14.84 16.80 22.07
C ARG A 376 -13.44 17.34 21.72
N PHE A 377 -13.34 18.66 21.56
CA PHE A 377 -12.12 19.34 21.10
C PHE A 377 -10.89 19.10 21.97
N ASP A 378 -11.05 18.93 23.28
CA ASP A 378 -9.92 18.62 24.19
C ASP A 378 -9.23 17.29 23.82
N LEU A 379 -10.04 16.27 23.50
CA LEU A 379 -9.53 14.96 23.10
C LEU A 379 -8.93 15.03 21.70
N ALA A 380 -9.54 15.79 20.80
CA ALA A 380 -9.02 15.97 19.45
C ALA A 380 -7.65 16.68 19.47
N LYS A 381 -7.46 17.69 20.33
CA LYS A 381 -6.16 18.34 20.56
C LYS A 381 -5.12 17.36 21.10
N LEU A 382 -5.48 16.55 22.10
CA LEU A 382 -4.59 15.51 22.63
C LEU A 382 -4.12 14.55 21.53
N CYS A 383 -5.04 14.10 20.66
CA CYS A 383 -4.71 13.22 19.55
C CYS A 383 -3.75 13.91 18.57
N LEU A 384 -3.97 15.19 18.28
CA LEU A 384 -3.09 15.98 17.41
C LEU A 384 -1.67 16.09 17.98
N ASP A 385 -1.54 16.37 19.28
CA ASP A 385 -0.23 16.44 19.94
C ASP A 385 0.52 15.10 19.84
N GLN A 386 -0.18 13.97 19.99
CA GLN A 386 0.41 12.64 19.80
C GLN A 386 0.83 12.40 18.36
N ILE A 387 0.00 12.74 17.38
CA ILE A 387 0.31 12.60 15.95
C ILE A 387 1.59 13.38 15.61
N VAL A 388 1.69 14.62 16.08
CA VAL A 388 2.86 15.48 15.86
C VAL A 388 4.11 14.87 16.50
N TRP A 389 3.97 14.34 17.72
CA TRP A 389 5.08 13.66 18.39
C TRP A 389 5.57 12.43 17.61
N ILE A 390 4.66 11.66 17.00
CA ILE A 390 5.01 10.47 16.20
C ILE A 390 5.63 10.84 14.84
N LEU A 391 5.02 11.78 14.10
CA LEU A 391 5.44 12.13 12.74
C LEU A 391 6.63 13.09 12.68
N GLY A 392 6.87 13.85 13.75
CA GLY A 392 7.81 14.96 13.78
C GLY A 392 7.33 16.19 12.99
N CYS A 393 7.79 17.38 13.39
CA CYS A 393 7.33 18.67 12.84
C CYS A 393 7.69 18.94 11.36
N LYS A 394 8.43 18.04 10.71
CA LYS A 394 8.88 18.16 9.32
C LYS A 394 8.02 17.40 8.31
N ASN A 395 7.01 16.64 8.78
CA ASN A 395 6.16 15.86 7.89
C ASN A 395 5.03 16.72 7.30
N GLU A 396 5.05 16.91 5.97
CA GLU A 396 4.09 17.72 5.22
C GLU A 396 2.62 17.26 5.40
N SER A 397 2.40 15.96 5.61
CA SER A 397 1.06 15.40 5.86
C SER A 397 0.54 15.75 7.26
N GLY A 398 1.39 15.66 8.29
CA GLY A 398 1.05 16.06 9.66
C GLY A 398 0.70 17.54 9.77
N TYR A 399 1.42 18.40 9.03
CA TYR A 399 1.12 19.83 8.97
C TYR A 399 -0.19 20.15 8.26
N ARG A 400 -0.51 19.47 7.15
CA ARG A 400 -1.82 19.60 6.49
C ARG A 400 -2.97 19.30 7.44
N LEU A 401 -2.80 18.30 8.29
CA LEU A 401 -3.82 17.86 9.24
C LEU A 401 -3.96 18.85 10.42
N MET A 402 -2.85 19.42 10.90
CA MET A 402 -2.89 20.56 11.83
C MET A 402 -3.66 21.75 11.24
N ALA A 403 -3.37 22.11 9.99
CA ALA A 403 -4.03 23.24 9.32
C ALA A 403 -5.54 23.02 9.18
N SER A 404 -5.98 21.83 8.80
CA SER A 404 -7.41 21.49 8.75
C SER A 404 -8.05 21.58 10.13
N PHE A 405 -7.42 20.99 11.16
CA PHE A 405 -7.93 20.98 12.52
C PHE A 405 -8.17 22.40 13.07
N PHE A 406 -7.20 23.30 12.92
CA PHE A 406 -7.32 24.67 13.43
C PHE A 406 -8.30 25.53 12.62
N CYS A 407 -8.45 25.26 11.32
CA CYS A 407 -9.49 25.90 10.50
C CYS A 407 -10.89 25.51 10.98
N ASP A 408 -11.10 24.24 11.34
CA ASP A 408 -12.41 23.72 11.75
C ASP A 408 -12.81 24.11 13.19
N THR A 409 -11.85 24.42 14.05
CA THR A 409 -12.07 24.63 15.49
C THR A 409 -12.17 26.09 15.94
N ARG A 410 -12.09 27.08 15.03
CA ARG A 410 -12.00 28.53 15.35
C ARG A 410 -10.83 28.90 16.30
N LEU A 411 -9.86 28.01 16.50
CA LEU A 411 -8.69 28.20 17.36
C LEU A 411 -7.53 28.83 16.57
N HIS A 412 -7.76 29.98 15.95
CA HIS A 412 -6.81 30.61 15.01
C HIS A 412 -5.48 31.03 15.66
N ASP A 413 -5.51 31.49 16.92
CA ASP A 413 -4.32 32.03 17.61
C ASP A 413 -3.18 31.00 17.78
N HIS A 414 -3.49 29.71 17.73
CA HIS A 414 -2.49 28.64 17.88
C HIS A 414 -1.91 28.17 16.54
N PHE A 415 -2.59 28.45 15.42
CA PHE A 415 -2.12 28.08 14.08
C PHE A 415 -0.88 28.89 13.67
N ASP A 416 -0.79 30.15 14.08
CA ASP A 416 0.34 31.03 13.75
C ASP A 416 1.67 30.52 14.34
N GLY A 417 1.65 29.88 15.51
CA GLY A 417 2.83 29.26 16.13
C GLY A 417 3.31 27.99 15.41
N VAL A 418 2.42 27.26 14.73
CA VAL A 418 2.79 26.10 13.90
C VAL A 418 3.41 26.58 12.58
N ARG A 419 2.90 27.68 12.00
CA ARG A 419 3.41 28.29 10.76
C ARG A 419 4.86 28.77 10.88
N SER A 420 5.27 29.26 12.05
CA SER A 420 6.66 29.68 12.29
C SER A 420 7.68 28.54 12.23
N CYS A 421 7.26 27.28 12.30
CA CYS A 421 8.16 26.13 12.34
C CYS A 421 8.54 25.56 10.95
N ASN A 422 7.98 26.04 9.84
CA ASN A 422 8.21 25.43 8.52
C ASN A 422 8.19 26.43 7.33
N LEU A 423 9.24 27.25 7.23
CA LEU A 423 9.38 28.30 6.21
C LEU A 423 9.80 27.81 4.80
N ASP A 424 10.16 26.53 4.61
CA ASP A 424 10.86 26.08 3.38
C ASP A 424 10.09 25.14 2.44
N ALA A 425 8.86 24.70 2.76
CA ALA A 425 8.11 23.83 1.86
C ALA A 425 7.36 24.66 0.78
N LYS A 426 7.64 24.42 -0.50
CA LYS A 426 6.84 24.91 -1.63
C LYS A 426 5.47 24.22 -1.61
N TRP A 427 4.39 24.98 -1.38
CA TRP A 427 3.05 24.45 -1.22
C TRP A 427 2.28 24.33 -2.56
N ARG A 428 1.67 23.14 -2.78
CA ARG A 428 0.61 22.75 -3.76
C ARG A 428 1.03 22.10 -5.08
N ILE A 429 0.56 20.86 -5.26
CA ILE A 429 0.07 20.34 -6.55
C ILE A 429 -1.47 20.36 -6.45
N PRO A 430 -2.19 21.14 -7.26
CA PRO A 430 -3.64 21.17 -7.23
C PRO A 430 -4.23 19.84 -7.71
N GLY A 431 -5.38 19.44 -7.18
CA GLY A 431 -6.06 18.20 -7.62
C GLY A 431 -6.43 18.29 -9.09
N HIS A 432 -6.14 17.22 -9.83
CA HIS A 432 -6.43 17.08 -11.25
C HIS A 432 -7.49 15.96 -11.43
N ALA A 433 -8.52 16.22 -12.22
CA ALA A 433 -9.47 15.21 -12.69
C ALA A 433 -9.29 15.03 -14.19
N LEU A 434 -9.31 13.78 -14.66
CA LEU A 434 -9.17 13.43 -16.07
C LEU A 434 -10.49 12.83 -16.55
N ILE A 435 -11.05 13.36 -17.62
CA ILE A 435 -12.27 12.84 -18.24
C ILE A 435 -11.95 12.49 -19.69
N GLU A 436 -12.16 11.24 -20.08
CA GLU A 436 -12.09 10.81 -21.48
C GLU A 436 -13.48 10.94 -22.11
N ALA A 437 -13.61 11.81 -23.10
CA ALA A 437 -14.83 12.00 -23.88
C ALA A 437 -14.49 11.99 -25.37
N GLN A 438 -15.20 11.15 -26.14
CA GLN A 438 -15.02 11.04 -27.60
C GLN A 438 -13.56 10.78 -28.03
N GLY A 439 -12.80 10.01 -27.24
CA GLY A 439 -11.39 9.70 -27.52
C GLY A 439 -10.41 10.85 -27.25
N ARG A 440 -10.82 11.88 -26.51
CA ARG A 440 -9.97 12.97 -26.02
C ARG A 440 -9.97 13.01 -24.50
N ILE A 441 -8.79 13.23 -23.92
CA ILE A 441 -8.60 13.36 -22.47
C ILE A 441 -8.66 14.84 -22.11
N HIS A 442 -9.59 15.19 -21.22
CA HIS A 442 -9.77 16.53 -20.68
C HIS A 442 -9.28 16.54 -19.23
N THR A 443 -8.29 17.39 -18.94
CA THR A 443 -7.74 17.57 -17.60
C THR A 443 -8.37 18.80 -16.95
N PHE A 444 -8.93 18.65 -15.76
CA PHE A 444 -9.53 19.72 -14.97
C PHE A 444 -8.78 19.91 -13.67
N VAL A 445 -8.43 21.15 -13.35
CA VAL A 445 -7.80 21.51 -12.08
C VAL A 445 -8.84 22.12 -11.14
N VAL A 446 -8.70 21.95 -9.82
CA VAL A 446 -9.60 22.61 -8.86
C VAL A 446 -9.60 24.14 -9.07
N GLY A 447 -10.73 24.69 -9.50
CA GLY A 447 -10.92 26.12 -9.80
C GLY A 447 -10.56 26.53 -11.24
N ASP A 448 -10.29 25.56 -12.10
CA ASP A 448 -9.97 25.77 -13.51
C ASP A 448 -11.16 26.35 -14.29
N LYS A 449 -10.89 27.36 -15.11
CA LYS A 449 -11.85 28.01 -16.02
C LYS A 449 -11.36 28.02 -17.46
N THR A 450 -10.28 27.31 -17.77
CA THR A 450 -9.62 27.33 -19.08
C THR A 450 -10.36 26.54 -20.14
N HIS A 451 -11.30 25.66 -19.76
CA HIS A 451 -12.13 24.91 -20.70
C HIS A 451 -13.10 25.83 -21.47
N GLU A 452 -13.24 25.61 -22.78
CA GLU A 452 -14.09 26.41 -23.68
C GLU A 452 -15.55 26.49 -23.21
N GLU A 453 -16.05 25.40 -22.62
CA GLU A 453 -17.41 25.31 -22.07
C GLU A 453 -17.50 25.49 -20.54
N SER A 454 -16.47 26.05 -19.89
CA SER A 454 -16.41 26.14 -18.42
C SER A 454 -17.66 26.77 -17.79
N GLN A 455 -18.25 27.79 -18.42
CA GLN A 455 -19.50 28.40 -17.94
C GLN A 455 -20.67 27.42 -17.90
N ALA A 456 -20.84 26.59 -18.93
CA ALA A 456 -21.91 25.59 -18.99
C ALA A 456 -21.71 24.49 -17.94
N VAL A 457 -20.46 24.06 -17.74
CA VAL A 457 -20.09 23.08 -16.69
C VAL A 457 -20.44 23.61 -15.30
N TYR A 458 -20.05 24.84 -14.97
CA TYR A 458 -20.35 25.45 -13.67
C TYR A 458 -21.86 25.69 -13.46
N LEU A 459 -22.60 26.01 -14.51
CA LEU A 459 -24.06 26.10 -14.48
C LEU A 459 -24.69 24.73 -14.17
N LYS A 460 -24.23 23.66 -14.84
CA LYS A 460 -24.73 22.30 -14.61
C LYS A 460 -24.43 21.82 -13.18
N LEU A 461 -23.23 22.10 -12.67
CA LEU A 461 -22.85 21.81 -11.28
C LEU A 461 -23.74 22.54 -10.27
N LYS A 462 -24.12 23.80 -10.53
CA LYS A 462 -25.08 24.53 -9.69
C LYS A 462 -26.47 23.90 -9.69
N ILE A 463 -26.95 23.45 -10.85
CA ILE A 463 -28.25 22.78 -10.98
C ILE A 463 -28.24 21.45 -10.21
N LEU A 464 -27.19 20.64 -10.38
CA LEU A 464 -26.99 19.39 -9.65
C LEU A 464 -26.94 19.62 -8.14
N SER A 465 -26.16 20.61 -7.68
CA SER A 465 -26.09 20.97 -6.25
C SER A 465 -27.44 21.37 -5.67
N SER A 466 -28.27 22.08 -6.46
CA SER A 466 -29.61 22.48 -6.05
C SER A 466 -30.59 21.29 -5.99
N SER A 467 -30.51 20.38 -6.96
CA SER A 467 -31.30 19.14 -6.99
C SER A 467 -30.95 18.21 -5.82
N LEU A 468 -29.66 18.08 -5.51
CA LEU A 468 -29.18 17.31 -4.37
C LEU A 468 -29.76 17.88 -3.06
N ARG A 469 -29.70 19.20 -2.88
CA ARG A 469 -30.28 19.87 -1.69
C ARG A 469 -31.77 19.63 -1.52
N TYR A 470 -32.52 19.62 -2.63
CA TYR A 470 -33.95 19.32 -2.60
C TYR A 470 -34.25 17.88 -2.18
N GLN A 471 -33.37 16.93 -2.51
CA GLN A 471 -33.48 15.52 -2.09
C GLN A 471 -32.96 15.25 -0.67
N GLY A 472 -32.65 16.29 0.11
CA GLY A 472 -32.21 16.18 1.49
C GLY A 472 -30.69 16.13 1.68
N TYR A 473 -29.90 16.24 0.60
CA TYR A 473 -28.44 16.36 0.73
C TYR A 473 -28.07 17.75 1.27
N VAL A 474 -27.65 17.82 2.52
CA VAL A 474 -27.12 19.04 3.12
C VAL A 474 -25.59 18.99 3.01
N PRO A 475 -24.97 19.68 2.04
CA PRO A 475 -23.51 19.77 2.02
C PRO A 475 -23.06 20.53 3.27
N HIS A 476 -22.10 19.99 4.01
CA HIS A 476 -21.40 20.71 5.08
C HIS A 476 -20.58 21.87 4.49
N THR A 477 -21.23 22.97 4.13
CA THR A 477 -20.59 24.15 3.52
C THR A 477 -19.92 25.08 4.53
N SER A 478 -19.92 24.73 5.82
CA SER A 478 -19.10 25.42 6.83
C SER A 478 -17.60 25.37 6.46
N MET A 479 -17.17 24.37 5.68
CA MET A 479 -15.82 24.27 5.11
C MET A 479 -15.56 25.12 3.85
N LEU A 480 -16.60 25.66 3.18
CA LEU A 480 -16.46 26.31 1.86
C LEU A 480 -16.69 27.84 1.87
N MET A 481 -17.37 28.38 2.88
CA MET A 481 -17.80 29.79 2.89
C MET A 481 -16.80 30.83 3.44
N GLN A 482 -15.53 30.48 3.69
CA GLN A 482 -14.49 31.48 4.03
C GLN A 482 -13.39 31.62 2.96
N ARG A 483 -13.70 31.33 1.70
CA ARG A 483 -12.75 31.45 0.58
C ARG A 483 -13.15 32.47 -0.49
N LEU A 484 -13.63 33.65 -0.08
CA LEU A 484 -13.65 34.82 -0.95
C LEU A 484 -13.06 36.03 -0.19
N PRO A 485 -12.01 36.68 -0.71
CA PRO A 485 -11.68 38.02 -0.27
C PRO A 485 -12.86 38.93 -0.61
N HIS A 486 -13.18 39.86 0.28
CA HIS A 486 -14.17 40.92 0.09
C HIS A 486 -14.18 41.46 -1.35
N ILE A 487 -15.24 41.13 -2.10
CA ILE A 487 -15.66 41.93 -3.26
C ILE A 487 -16.93 42.62 -2.81
N SER A 488 -16.85 43.94 -2.78
CA SER A 488 -17.90 44.88 -2.44
C SER A 488 -19.23 44.55 -3.11
N GLU A 489 -20.29 44.62 -2.31
CA GLU A 489 -21.65 44.83 -2.78
C GLU A 489 -21.68 46.07 -3.68
N GLN A 490 -21.97 45.88 -4.97
CA GLN A 490 -22.71 46.81 -5.83
C GLN A 490 -22.82 46.20 -7.24
N GLY A 491 -24.04 45.88 -7.66
CA GLY A 491 -24.29 45.35 -9.00
C GLY A 491 -25.63 44.62 -9.09
N SER A 492 -26.72 45.39 -9.00
CA SER A 492 -28.05 44.97 -9.45
C SER A 492 -28.01 44.58 -10.93
N PHE A 493 -28.44 43.38 -11.30
CA PHE A 493 -29.06 43.14 -12.60
C PHE A 493 -30.16 42.08 -12.45
N SER A 494 -31.38 42.59 -12.52
CA SER A 494 -32.58 41.88 -12.94
C SER A 494 -32.46 41.47 -14.41
N ASP A 495 -33.27 40.49 -14.79
CA ASP A 495 -33.66 40.15 -16.16
C ASP A 495 -32.64 39.36 -17.01
N ALA A 496 -32.91 38.06 -17.16
CA ALA A 496 -33.14 37.46 -18.48
C ALA A 496 -33.60 36.00 -18.31
N ALA A 497 -34.91 35.80 -18.49
CA ALA A 497 -35.47 34.54 -18.95
C ALA A 497 -35.02 34.26 -20.40
N ASP A 498 -35.28 33.04 -20.85
CA ASP A 498 -35.17 32.55 -22.23
C ASP A 498 -33.78 32.22 -22.76
N TYR A 499 -33.33 30.98 -22.54
CA TYR A 499 -32.66 30.20 -23.60
C TYR A 499 -33.03 28.72 -23.50
N ALA A 500 -33.53 28.20 -24.62
CA ALA A 500 -34.02 26.84 -24.82
C ALA A 500 -32.91 25.78 -24.69
N LEU A 501 -33.29 24.63 -24.11
CA LEU A 501 -32.48 23.41 -23.98
C LEU A 501 -32.16 22.80 -25.36
N PRO A 502 -30.90 22.39 -25.61
CA PRO A 502 -30.60 21.27 -26.50
C PRO A 502 -30.44 19.97 -25.71
N GLN A 503 -30.74 18.88 -26.41
CA GLN A 503 -30.91 17.50 -25.98
C GLN A 503 -29.73 16.89 -25.21
N GLU A 504 -30.10 15.92 -24.35
CA GLU A 504 -29.33 14.92 -23.60
C GLU A 504 -27.84 14.77 -23.97
N PHE A 505 -26.97 15.22 -23.05
CA PHE A 505 -25.60 14.73 -22.93
C PHE A 505 -25.50 13.82 -21.69
N ASN A 506 -25.33 12.53 -21.92
CA ASN A 506 -24.95 11.56 -20.89
C ASN A 506 -23.47 11.79 -20.52
N PHE A 507 -23.23 12.43 -19.38
CA PHE A 507 -21.89 12.51 -18.79
C PHE A 507 -21.77 11.48 -17.67
N THR A 508 -20.81 10.55 -17.81
CA THR A 508 -20.31 9.73 -16.71
C THR A 508 -19.29 10.56 -15.95
N VAL A 509 -19.69 11.18 -14.84
CA VAL A 509 -18.77 11.92 -13.96
C VAL A 509 -18.06 10.91 -13.07
N ARG A 510 -16.77 10.65 -13.33
CA ARG A 510 -15.88 9.97 -12.38
C ARG A 510 -15.22 11.04 -11.51
N GLU A 511 -15.66 11.17 -10.26
CA GLU A 511 -14.95 12.00 -9.28
C GLU A 511 -13.70 11.28 -8.81
N HIS A 512 -12.54 11.94 -8.90
CA HIS A 512 -11.27 11.47 -8.35
C HIS A 512 -10.94 12.28 -7.10
N TRP A 513 -11.01 11.62 -5.95
CA TRP A 513 -10.34 12.07 -4.74
C TRP A 513 -8.94 11.47 -4.75
N SER A 514 -7.90 12.30 -4.82
CA SER A 514 -6.52 11.85 -4.63
C SER A 514 -6.36 11.33 -3.21
N SER A 515 -6.47 10.01 -3.04
CA SER A 515 -6.49 9.30 -1.77
C SER A 515 -5.07 9.09 -1.23
N THR A 516 -4.39 10.18 -0.86
CA THR A 516 -3.25 10.06 0.05
C THR A 516 -3.80 10.05 1.48
N LEU A 517 -3.91 8.84 2.03
CA LEU A 517 -4.41 8.47 3.37
C LEU A 517 -5.93 8.53 3.54
N PHE A 518 -6.50 7.32 3.69
CA PHE A 518 -7.87 6.96 4.03
C PHE A 518 -8.94 6.98 2.92
N ASN A 519 -9.38 5.75 2.57
CA ASN A 519 -10.78 5.45 2.31
C ASN A 519 -11.59 5.70 3.60
N LEU A 520 -12.02 6.93 3.82
CA LEU A 520 -13.22 7.22 4.60
C LEU A 520 -14.31 7.47 3.58
N SER A 521 -15.08 6.42 3.30
CA SER A 521 -16.29 6.50 2.50
C SER A 521 -17.26 7.47 3.16
N VAL A 522 -17.37 8.65 2.57
CA VAL A 522 -18.53 9.52 2.72
C VAL A 522 -19.66 8.86 1.95
N VAL A 523 -20.51 8.11 2.66
CA VAL A 523 -21.83 7.71 2.18
C VAL A 523 -22.82 8.36 3.13
N SER A 524 -23.51 9.37 2.62
CA SER A 524 -24.69 10.01 3.23
C SER A 524 -25.94 9.20 2.92
#